data_AF-A0AAJ0FC47-F1
#
_entry.id   AF-A0AAJ0FC47-F1
#
_cell.length_a   1.000
_cell.length_b   1.000
_cell.length_c   1.000
_cell.angle_alpha   90.00
_cell.angle_beta   90.00
_cell.angle_gamma   90.00
#
_symmetry.space_group_name_H-M   'P 1'
#
loop_
_entity.id
_entity.type
_entity.pdbx_description
1 polymer ?
#
loop_
_entity_poly.entity_id
_entity_poly.type
_entity_poly.pdbx_seq_one_letter_code
_entity_poly.pdbx_strand_id
1 'polypeptide(L)'
;MDNQFTVGVEWEFFFYFIAGNRRDPWEGLDAPAANLTQPLFRTDKAWGFGAREEVHMLIRDLIETDSELQALLPARVLTHYTFYTERVLTDELSHHWSVKRDCSLRLEPDEEGQYLWEQVELNSPVLSLGDPNVLRVLDRATRLLKQECRLKVNNRCALQVHVGSRTDPAYTALHLKKLRTLLWLAEEYLDRLCHPSRGWADKRTVSWTNMYRPKLSARSRLAEMDVIWTAEVASDLLEDHRKWMGEAVRQAPPNVELKRRFMVLWSDKNSTVDAVAHLLVAENDYERLAYNLRGLYRSAVAPTTNSQYKNTIEFRMMEGTLNPNTVVHWAKACAQIVQWARDASEADFGRVVFNLLLRVQARAGLGTDDLGERALRLLEDVGCEPATVGHFGEKMHGGHHLRCCDHSGPELGDVVPARCRVGGHNADAFSAGV
;
A
#
# COMPACT_ATOMS: atom_id res chain seq x y z
N MET A 1 -19.98 8.34 -5.99
CA MET A 1 -19.34 7.05 -6.33
C MET A 1 -20.41 6.03 -6.68
N ASP A 2 -20.13 5.09 -7.60
CA ASP A 2 -21.08 4.05 -7.99
C ASP A 2 -21.20 2.96 -6.90
N ASN A 3 -22.43 2.50 -6.63
CA ASN A 3 -22.75 1.47 -5.63
C ASN A 3 -22.23 0.07 -6.00
N GLN A 4 -21.68 -0.09 -7.21
CA GLN A 4 -21.17 -1.37 -7.71
C GLN A 4 -19.75 -1.71 -7.21
N PHE A 5 -18.99 -0.76 -6.67
CA PHE A 5 -17.63 -1.02 -6.18
C PHE A 5 -17.59 -1.39 -4.70
N THR A 6 -16.64 -2.26 -4.37
CA THR A 6 -16.33 -2.66 -3.01
C THR A 6 -14.88 -2.35 -2.67
N VAL A 7 -14.61 -2.12 -1.38
CA VAL A 7 -13.26 -1.95 -0.85
C VAL A 7 -13.01 -2.91 0.32
N GLY A 8 -11.82 -3.50 0.35
CA GLY A 8 -11.23 -4.08 1.56
C GLY A 8 -10.00 -3.26 1.94
N VAL A 9 -9.82 -3.00 3.23
CA VAL A 9 -8.69 -2.21 3.73
C VAL A 9 -7.84 -3.07 4.67
N GLU A 10 -6.53 -3.05 4.45
CA GLU A 10 -5.53 -3.76 5.26
C GLU A 10 -4.64 -2.72 5.96
N TRP A 11 -4.64 -2.71 7.30
CA TRP A 11 -3.76 -1.88 8.12
C TRP A 11 -2.60 -2.73 8.63
N GLU A 12 -1.37 -2.31 8.33
CA GLU A 12 -0.17 -2.91 8.90
C GLU A 12 0.41 -2.04 10.01
N PHE A 13 0.71 -2.64 11.16
CA PHE A 13 1.31 -1.94 12.29
C PHE A 13 2.04 -2.90 13.22
N PHE A 14 2.87 -2.33 14.08
CA PHE A 14 3.45 -3.02 15.23
C PHE A 14 2.59 -2.76 16.46
N PHE A 15 2.18 -3.84 17.12
CA PHE A 15 1.49 -3.76 18.40
C PHE A 15 2.51 -3.89 19.52
N TYR A 16 2.59 -2.90 20.41
CA TYR A 16 3.54 -2.91 21.53
C TYR A 16 2.90 -3.41 22.82
N PHE A 17 3.64 -4.26 23.51
CA PHE A 17 3.23 -4.84 24.79
C PHE A 17 4.44 -5.11 25.68
N ILE A 18 4.20 -5.38 26.96
CA ILE A 18 5.23 -5.74 27.94
C ILE A 18 4.83 -6.97 28.75
N ALA A 19 5.81 -7.61 29.36
CA ALA A 19 5.54 -8.62 30.38
C ALA A 19 4.87 -7.97 31.60
N GLY A 20 3.92 -8.67 32.23
CA GLY A 20 3.05 -8.15 33.28
C GLY A 20 3.79 -7.52 34.46
N ASN A 21 4.95 -8.09 34.82
CA ASN A 21 5.82 -7.62 35.90
C ASN A 21 6.78 -6.48 35.53
N ARG A 22 6.87 -6.08 34.25
CA ARG A 22 7.77 -5.00 33.84
C ARG A 22 7.09 -3.66 34.01
N ARG A 23 7.84 -2.63 34.40
CA ARG A 23 7.36 -1.26 34.39
C ARG A 23 7.24 -0.77 32.94
N ASP A 24 6.26 0.09 32.66
CA ASP A 24 6.26 0.79 31.38
C ASP A 24 7.49 1.73 31.35
N PRO A 25 8.40 1.61 30.36
CA PRO A 25 9.62 2.41 30.31
C PRO A 25 9.40 3.94 30.34
N TRP A 26 8.18 4.40 30.02
CA TRP A 26 7.82 5.81 29.97
C TRP A 26 6.95 6.27 31.14
N GLU A 27 6.65 5.38 32.08
CA GLU A 27 5.81 5.72 33.23
C GLU A 27 6.50 6.75 34.14
N GLY A 28 5.88 7.93 34.27
CA GLY A 28 6.38 9.01 35.12
C GLY A 28 7.51 9.83 34.51
N LEU A 29 7.80 9.67 33.21
CA LEU A 29 8.62 10.62 32.47
C LEU A 29 7.72 11.72 31.89
N ASP A 30 8.17 12.98 31.95
CA ASP A 30 7.55 14.12 31.28
C ASP A 30 7.77 14.01 29.75
N ALA A 31 7.25 12.95 29.14
CA ALA A 31 7.42 12.68 27.72
C ALA A 31 6.20 13.22 26.95
N PRO A 32 6.38 14.16 26.01
CA PRO A 32 5.28 14.81 25.29
C PRO A 32 4.77 14.01 24.06
N ALA A 33 5.13 12.74 23.91
CA ALA A 33 4.74 11.97 22.72
C ALA A 33 3.30 11.45 22.83
N ALA A 34 2.44 11.83 21.86
CA ALA A 34 1.01 11.55 21.86
C ALA A 34 0.63 10.07 22.07
N ASN A 35 1.49 9.13 21.66
CA ASN A 35 1.22 7.68 21.73
C ASN A 35 1.57 7.06 23.10
N LEU A 36 2.22 7.79 24.01
CA LEU A 36 2.50 7.31 25.38
C LEU A 36 1.27 7.35 26.31
N THR A 37 0.21 8.05 25.87
CA THR A 37 -1.07 8.09 26.60
C THR A 37 -1.99 6.91 26.28
N GLN A 38 -1.69 6.17 25.21
CA GLN A 38 -2.48 5.01 24.81
C GLN A 38 -2.29 3.84 25.79
N PRO A 39 -3.32 3.01 26.01
CA PRO A 39 -3.23 1.82 26.84
C PRO A 39 -2.11 0.88 26.36
N LEU A 40 -1.25 0.48 27.28
CA LEU A 40 -0.20 -0.51 27.05
C LEU A 40 -0.67 -1.87 27.52
N PHE A 41 -0.69 -2.84 26.60
CA PHE A 41 -1.04 -4.21 26.92
C PHE A 41 0.07 -4.90 27.74
N ARG A 42 -0.37 -5.69 28.72
CA ARG A 42 0.47 -6.44 29.65
C ARG A 42 0.07 -7.91 29.59
N THR A 43 1.06 -8.78 29.43
CA THR A 43 0.84 -10.24 29.40
C THR A 43 1.78 -10.94 30.37
N ASP A 44 1.28 -11.95 31.08
CA ASP A 44 2.10 -12.83 31.90
C ASP A 44 2.73 -13.98 31.08
N LYS A 45 2.39 -14.09 29.79
CA LYS A 45 2.97 -15.08 28.90
C LYS A 45 4.40 -14.70 28.55
N ALA A 46 5.26 -15.71 28.47
CA ALA A 46 6.57 -15.55 27.86
C ALA A 46 6.42 -15.11 26.39
N TRP A 47 7.38 -14.31 25.91
CA TRP A 47 7.41 -13.91 24.51
C TRP A 47 7.48 -15.15 23.61
N GLY A 48 6.59 -15.20 22.63
CA GLY A 48 6.39 -16.37 21.79
C GLY A 48 4.93 -16.53 21.40
N PHE A 49 4.55 -17.74 21.02
CA PHE A 49 3.24 -18.03 20.46
C PHE A 49 2.07 -17.53 21.33
N GLY A 50 2.09 -17.80 22.64
CA GLY A 50 0.98 -17.43 23.54
C GLY A 50 0.78 -15.92 23.71
N ALA A 51 1.86 -15.15 23.87
CA ALA A 51 1.77 -13.69 23.97
C ALA A 51 1.22 -13.06 22.67
N ARG A 52 1.57 -13.62 21.51
CA ARG A 52 1.08 -13.17 20.20
C ARG A 52 -0.41 -13.45 20.00
N GLU A 53 -0.84 -14.62 20.48
CA GLU A 53 -2.25 -15.00 20.46
C GLU A 53 -3.10 -14.04 21.29
N GLU A 54 -2.63 -13.66 22.48
CA GLU A 54 -3.32 -12.67 23.31
C GLU A 54 -3.43 -11.30 22.65
N VAL A 55 -2.40 -10.85 21.91
CA VAL A 55 -2.48 -9.61 21.13
C VAL A 55 -3.59 -9.69 20.07
N HIS A 56 -3.65 -10.81 19.32
CA HIS A 56 -4.67 -10.97 18.28
C HIS A 56 -6.08 -11.08 18.88
N MET A 57 -6.22 -11.76 20.01
CA MET A 57 -7.48 -11.87 20.75
C MET A 57 -7.92 -10.52 21.30
N LEU A 58 -7.01 -9.70 21.82
CA LEU A 58 -7.32 -8.35 22.28
C LEU A 58 -7.86 -7.47 21.16
N ILE A 59 -7.22 -7.48 19.98
CA ILE A 59 -7.72 -6.71 18.83
C ILE A 59 -9.10 -7.22 18.38
N ARG A 60 -9.30 -8.53 18.40
CA ARG A 60 -10.61 -9.14 18.16
C ARG A 60 -11.65 -8.62 19.16
N ASP A 61 -11.35 -8.69 20.45
CA ASP A 61 -12.29 -8.30 21.50
C ASP A 61 -12.62 -6.80 21.41
N LEU A 62 -11.64 -5.95 21.09
CA LEU A 62 -11.88 -4.52 20.84
C LEU A 62 -12.91 -4.32 19.73
N ILE A 63 -12.75 -4.99 18.59
CA ILE A 63 -13.66 -4.85 17.44
C ILE A 63 -15.03 -5.48 17.74
N GLU A 64 -15.09 -6.65 18.39
CA GLU A 64 -16.34 -7.37 18.69
C GLU A 64 -17.16 -6.70 19.80
N THR A 65 -16.51 -5.96 20.71
CA THR A 65 -17.19 -5.29 21.83
C THR A 65 -17.51 -3.82 21.57
N ASP A 66 -16.93 -3.21 20.52
CA ASP A 66 -17.22 -1.83 20.18
C ASP A 66 -18.65 -1.67 19.65
N SER A 67 -19.52 -1.11 20.49
CA SER A 67 -20.95 -0.96 20.17
C SER A 67 -21.23 -0.10 18.93
N GLU A 68 -20.43 0.93 18.65
CA GLU A 68 -20.60 1.75 17.45
C GLU A 68 -20.22 0.97 16.20
N LEU A 69 -19.04 0.33 16.19
CA LEU A 69 -18.58 -0.45 15.04
C LEU A 69 -19.50 -1.62 14.75
N GLN A 70 -19.98 -2.33 15.78
CA GLN A 70 -20.94 -3.43 15.62
C GLN A 70 -22.32 -2.95 15.17
N ALA A 71 -22.75 -1.73 15.55
CA ALA A 71 -23.99 -1.14 15.03
C ALA A 71 -23.86 -0.74 13.54
N LEU A 72 -22.66 -0.32 13.11
CA LEU A 72 -22.39 0.05 11.72
C LEU A 72 -22.20 -1.16 10.80
N LEU A 73 -21.49 -2.19 11.29
CA LEU A 73 -21.16 -3.39 10.55
C LEU A 73 -21.04 -4.58 11.51
N PRO A 74 -22.15 -5.31 11.76
CA PRO A 74 -22.12 -6.52 12.57
C PRO A 74 -21.24 -7.57 11.88
N ALA A 75 -20.05 -7.80 12.43
CA ALA A 75 -19.09 -8.73 11.85
C ALA A 75 -18.21 -9.34 12.95
N ARG A 76 -18.08 -10.67 12.89
CA ARG A 76 -17.10 -11.44 13.67
C ARG A 76 -15.68 -11.07 13.25
N VAL A 77 -14.74 -11.27 14.15
CA VAL A 77 -13.31 -11.19 13.87
C VAL A 77 -12.68 -12.58 13.84
N LEU A 78 -11.94 -12.87 12.77
CA LEU A 78 -11.16 -14.08 12.61
C LEU A 78 -9.69 -13.78 12.92
N THR A 79 -9.13 -14.46 13.90
CA THR A 79 -7.70 -14.30 14.20
C THR A 79 -6.86 -15.25 13.37
N HIS A 80 -5.57 -14.95 13.21
CA HIS A 80 -4.56 -15.81 12.58
C HIS A 80 -4.70 -17.28 13.02
N TYR A 81 -5.03 -17.50 14.29
CA TYR A 81 -5.20 -18.80 14.92
C TYR A 81 -6.52 -19.47 14.54
N THR A 82 -7.61 -18.69 14.48
CA THR A 82 -8.92 -19.14 14.01
C THR A 82 -8.84 -19.77 12.62
N PHE A 83 -8.01 -19.23 11.72
CA PHE A 83 -7.80 -19.82 10.39
C PHE A 83 -7.23 -21.24 10.43
N TYR A 84 -6.31 -21.52 11.35
CA TYR A 84 -5.70 -22.84 11.48
C TYR A 84 -6.64 -23.86 12.15
N THR A 85 -7.50 -23.39 13.06
CA THR A 85 -8.35 -24.28 13.87
C THR A 85 -9.71 -24.56 13.23
N GLU A 86 -10.34 -23.57 12.58
CA GLU A 86 -11.74 -23.66 12.16
C GLU A 86 -11.93 -24.05 10.68
N ARG A 87 -10.86 -24.20 9.88
CA ARG A 87 -10.93 -24.47 8.43
C ARG A 87 -11.96 -23.56 7.71
N VAL A 88 -11.99 -22.28 8.10
CA VAL A 88 -12.92 -21.29 7.57
C VAL A 88 -12.78 -21.23 6.04
N LEU A 89 -13.90 -21.36 5.33
CA LEU A 89 -13.91 -21.26 3.87
C LEU A 89 -13.59 -19.82 3.47
N THR A 90 -12.88 -19.66 2.36
CA THR A 90 -12.36 -18.35 1.95
C THR A 90 -13.43 -17.35 1.53
N ASP A 91 -14.58 -17.82 1.07
CA ASP A 91 -15.74 -16.97 0.79
C ASP A 91 -16.28 -16.32 2.07
N GLU A 92 -16.20 -17.00 3.22
CA GLU A 92 -16.62 -16.48 4.52
C GLU A 92 -15.67 -15.39 5.05
N LEU A 93 -14.39 -15.41 4.64
CA LEU A 93 -13.40 -14.40 5.05
C LEU A 93 -13.75 -13.00 4.56
N SER A 94 -14.43 -12.91 3.42
CA SER A 94 -14.84 -11.63 2.85
C SER A 94 -15.88 -10.88 3.70
N HIS A 95 -16.54 -11.58 4.63
CA HIS A 95 -17.59 -11.04 5.48
C HIS A 95 -17.13 -10.71 6.91
N HIS A 96 -15.86 -10.97 7.22
CA HIS A 96 -15.33 -10.87 8.58
C HIS A 96 -14.11 -9.98 8.64
N TRP A 97 -13.92 -9.34 9.80
CA TRP A 97 -12.64 -8.75 10.12
C TRP A 97 -11.62 -9.87 10.24
N SER A 98 -10.36 -9.61 9.90
CA SER A 98 -9.30 -10.56 10.24
C SER A 98 -8.07 -9.92 10.82
N VAL A 99 -7.54 -10.53 11.87
CA VAL A 99 -6.29 -10.13 12.52
C VAL A 99 -5.24 -11.16 12.21
N LYS A 100 -4.30 -10.81 11.34
CA LYS A 100 -3.24 -11.71 10.86
C LYS A 100 -1.89 -11.24 11.36
N ARG A 101 -0.96 -12.20 11.37
CA ARG A 101 0.45 -11.89 11.54
C ARG A 101 1.04 -11.49 10.20
N ASP A 102 1.66 -10.32 10.13
CA ASP A 102 2.37 -9.89 8.92
C ASP A 102 3.88 -10.15 9.04
N CYS A 103 4.29 -11.31 8.56
CA CYS A 103 5.70 -11.70 8.50
C CYS A 103 6.54 -10.84 7.53
N SER A 104 5.95 -9.92 6.78
CA SER A 104 6.65 -8.95 5.95
C SER A 104 7.31 -7.84 6.76
N LEU A 105 6.70 -7.48 7.89
CA LEU A 105 7.16 -6.38 8.72
C LEU A 105 8.50 -6.74 9.37
N ARG A 106 9.32 -5.72 9.62
CA ARG A 106 10.60 -5.82 10.34
C ARG A 106 10.75 -4.55 11.15
N LEU A 107 11.11 -4.69 12.43
CA LEU A 107 11.58 -3.55 13.22
C LEU A 107 13.03 -3.25 12.87
N GLU A 108 13.42 -1.99 13.06
CA GLU A 108 14.80 -1.58 12.90
C GLU A 108 15.64 -2.02 14.12
N PRO A 109 16.94 -2.37 13.95
CA PRO A 109 17.76 -2.96 15.01
C PRO A 109 17.96 -2.09 16.27
N ASP A 110 17.87 -0.77 16.14
CA ASP A 110 17.96 0.20 17.22
C ASP A 110 16.65 0.35 18.02
N GLU A 111 15.58 -0.27 17.55
CA GLU A 111 14.25 -0.26 18.17
C GLU A 111 13.99 -1.52 19.03
N GLU A 112 14.96 -2.44 19.10
CA GLU A 112 14.93 -3.63 19.95
C GLU A 112 15.26 -3.29 21.41
N GLY A 113 14.39 -3.70 22.34
CA GLY A 113 14.78 -3.87 23.75
C GLY A 113 13.90 -3.17 24.80
N GLN A 114 13.05 -2.22 24.42
CA GLN A 114 12.17 -1.51 25.36
C GLN A 114 10.80 -2.18 25.51
N TYR A 115 10.21 -2.58 24.38
CA TYR A 115 8.92 -3.26 24.30
C TYR A 115 9.06 -4.64 23.66
N LEU A 116 8.15 -5.54 24.02
CA LEU A 116 7.82 -6.66 23.14
C LEU A 116 6.86 -6.16 22.06
N TRP A 117 6.86 -6.82 20.92
CA TRP A 117 6.07 -6.39 19.78
C TRP A 117 5.53 -7.57 18.99
N GLU A 118 4.40 -7.32 18.32
CA GLU A 118 3.84 -8.22 17.31
C GLU A 118 3.55 -7.45 16.01
N GLN A 119 3.76 -8.15 14.89
CA GLN A 119 3.53 -7.63 13.54
C GLN A 119 2.11 -7.97 13.11
N VAL A 120 1.24 -6.97 13.06
CA VAL A 120 -0.18 -7.17 12.85
C VAL A 120 -0.61 -6.59 11.51
N GLU A 121 -1.38 -7.38 10.76
CA GLU A 121 -2.22 -6.95 9.65
C GLU A 121 -3.68 -7.11 10.08
N LEU A 122 -4.40 -5.99 10.23
CA LEU A 122 -5.84 -5.99 10.39
C LEU A 122 -6.48 -5.81 9.02
N ASN A 123 -7.43 -6.67 8.65
CA ASN A 123 -8.20 -6.55 7.42
C ASN A 123 -9.67 -6.29 7.74
N SER A 124 -10.26 -5.33 7.02
CA SER A 124 -11.71 -5.14 7.04
C SER A 124 -12.42 -6.28 6.29
N PRO A 125 -13.72 -6.49 6.58
CA PRO A 125 -14.62 -7.13 5.63
C PRO A 125 -14.61 -6.42 4.27
N VAL A 126 -15.22 -7.03 3.26
CA VAL A 126 -15.49 -6.39 1.97
C VAL A 126 -16.64 -5.41 2.14
N LEU A 127 -16.33 -4.13 2.05
CA LEU A 127 -17.25 -3.02 2.27
C LEU A 127 -17.80 -2.49 0.94
N SER A 128 -19.10 -2.23 0.85
CA SER A 128 -19.68 -1.65 -0.36
C SER A 128 -19.63 -0.13 -0.35
N LEU A 129 -19.00 0.52 -1.32
CA LEU A 129 -18.90 1.99 -1.32
C LEU A 129 -20.25 2.71 -1.48
N GLY A 130 -21.29 2.00 -1.92
CA GLY A 130 -22.66 2.50 -1.90
C GLY A 130 -23.34 2.49 -0.53
N ASP A 131 -22.77 1.81 0.46
CA ASP A 131 -23.28 1.85 1.83
C ASP A 131 -22.77 3.12 2.54
N PRO A 132 -23.68 4.00 3.02
CA PRO A 132 -23.31 5.27 3.66
C PRO A 132 -22.46 5.09 4.93
N ASN A 133 -22.47 3.90 5.54
CA ASN A 133 -21.73 3.62 6.77
C ASN A 133 -20.28 3.23 6.53
N VAL A 134 -19.86 2.88 5.30
CA VAL A 134 -18.49 2.35 5.06
C VAL A 134 -17.41 3.29 5.57
N LEU A 135 -17.56 4.59 5.35
CA LEU A 135 -16.55 5.55 5.79
C LEU A 135 -16.51 5.65 7.32
N ARG A 136 -17.67 5.53 7.98
CA ARG A 136 -17.77 5.51 9.44
C ARG A 136 -17.17 4.23 10.02
N VAL A 137 -17.32 3.09 9.35
CA VAL A 137 -16.68 1.83 9.73
C VAL A 137 -15.16 1.98 9.70
N LEU A 138 -14.61 2.50 8.58
CA LEU A 138 -13.16 2.70 8.43
C LEU A 138 -12.61 3.72 9.44
N ASP A 139 -13.32 4.84 9.65
CA ASP A 139 -12.96 5.86 10.63
C ASP A 139 -12.98 5.29 12.06
N ARG A 140 -14.07 4.63 12.45
CA ARG A 140 -14.24 4.06 13.80
C ARG A 140 -13.20 3.00 14.10
N ALA A 141 -12.98 2.04 13.18
CA ALA A 141 -11.96 1.00 13.34
C ALA A 141 -10.56 1.60 13.52
N THR A 142 -10.21 2.62 12.71
CA THR A 142 -8.90 3.30 12.82
C THR A 142 -8.77 4.05 14.15
N ARG A 143 -9.83 4.75 14.59
CA ARG A 143 -9.83 5.46 15.88
C ARG A 143 -9.74 4.50 17.05
N LEU A 144 -10.47 3.39 17.01
CA LEU A 144 -10.46 2.37 18.06
C LEU A 144 -9.04 1.83 18.27
N LEU A 145 -8.36 1.43 17.20
CA LEU A 145 -6.94 1.01 17.26
C LEU A 145 -6.05 2.09 17.86
N LYS A 146 -6.23 3.35 17.43
CA LYS A 146 -5.42 4.48 17.91
C LYS A 146 -5.73 4.88 19.35
N GLN A 147 -6.93 4.61 19.87
CA GLN A 147 -7.32 5.02 21.21
C GLN A 147 -7.00 3.94 22.25
N GLU A 148 -7.19 2.68 21.88
CA GLU A 148 -7.18 1.56 22.82
C GLU A 148 -5.86 0.77 22.82
N CYS A 149 -4.98 1.02 21.85
CA CYS A 149 -3.75 0.27 21.69
C CYS A 149 -2.53 1.18 21.56
N ARG A 150 -1.42 0.81 22.21
CA ARG A 150 -0.11 1.39 21.92
C ARG A 150 0.47 0.76 20.67
N LEU A 151 0.38 1.51 19.57
CA LEU A 151 0.77 1.04 18.23
C LEU A 151 1.94 1.85 17.68
N LYS A 152 2.71 1.22 16.79
CA LYS A 152 3.72 1.90 15.99
C LYS A 152 3.54 1.60 14.52
N VAL A 153 3.75 2.62 13.71
CA VAL A 153 3.76 2.55 12.25
C VAL A 153 5.07 3.13 11.77
N ASN A 154 5.85 2.34 11.03
CA ASN A 154 7.13 2.78 10.46
C ASN A 154 7.10 2.76 8.93
N ASN A 155 8.25 3.00 8.29
CA ASN A 155 8.35 3.03 6.84
C ASN A 155 8.13 1.67 6.16
N ARG A 156 8.05 0.54 6.91
CA ARG A 156 7.72 -0.79 6.41
C ARG A 156 6.21 -1.02 6.35
N CYS A 157 5.48 -0.54 7.35
CA CYS A 157 4.01 -0.61 7.41
C CYS A 157 3.34 0.04 6.20
N ALA A 158 2.32 -0.60 5.63
CA ALA A 158 1.49 -0.10 4.56
C ALA A 158 0.03 0.08 4.99
N LEU A 159 -0.68 0.93 4.25
CA LEU A 159 -2.14 0.88 4.15
C LEU A 159 -2.48 0.31 2.77
N GLN A 160 -3.06 -0.88 2.73
CA GLN A 160 -3.44 -1.52 1.46
C GLN A 160 -4.94 -1.37 1.22
N VAL A 161 -5.32 -1.14 -0.03
CA VAL A 161 -6.72 -1.05 -0.46
C VAL A 161 -6.96 -2.04 -1.60
N HIS A 162 -7.91 -2.94 -1.39
CA HIS A 162 -8.41 -3.89 -2.36
C HIS A 162 -9.70 -3.36 -2.97
N VAL A 163 -9.71 -3.06 -4.26
CA VAL A 163 -10.90 -2.62 -4.99
C VAL A 163 -11.50 -3.79 -5.76
N GLY A 164 -12.74 -4.14 -5.42
CA GLY A 164 -13.55 -5.15 -6.11
C GLY A 164 -14.75 -4.53 -6.84
N SER A 165 -15.40 -5.33 -7.68
CA SER A 165 -16.66 -4.96 -8.34
C SER A 165 -17.71 -6.02 -8.08
N ARG A 166 -18.96 -5.59 -7.86
CA ARG A 166 -20.14 -6.46 -7.73
C ARG A 166 -20.76 -6.84 -9.08
N THR A 167 -20.20 -6.36 -10.20
CA THR A 167 -20.65 -6.72 -11.55
C THR A 167 -20.17 -8.11 -11.94
N ASP A 168 -20.88 -8.75 -12.87
CA ASP A 168 -20.42 -9.98 -13.53
C ASP A 168 -20.36 -9.76 -15.06
N PRO A 169 -19.17 -9.78 -15.68
CA PRO A 169 -17.86 -9.92 -15.05
C PRO A 169 -17.47 -8.70 -14.19
N ALA A 170 -16.66 -8.92 -13.15
CA ALA A 170 -16.18 -7.85 -12.27
C ALA A 170 -15.31 -6.84 -13.03
N TYR A 171 -14.43 -7.35 -13.88
CA TYR A 171 -13.56 -6.56 -14.75
C TYR A 171 -13.49 -7.17 -16.14
N THR A 172 -13.28 -6.33 -17.15
CA THR A 172 -12.97 -6.75 -18.52
C THR A 172 -11.50 -6.46 -18.82
N ALA A 173 -10.95 -7.09 -19.85
CA ALA A 173 -9.60 -6.78 -20.31
C ALA A 173 -9.42 -5.32 -20.70
N LEU A 174 -10.46 -4.69 -21.27
CA LEU A 174 -10.45 -3.25 -21.59
C LEU A 174 -10.32 -2.39 -20.32
N HIS A 175 -11.03 -2.72 -19.24
CA HIS A 175 -10.90 -2.00 -17.96
C HIS A 175 -9.45 -2.06 -17.46
N LEU A 176 -8.82 -3.24 -17.54
CA LEU A 176 -7.44 -3.43 -17.09
C LEU A 176 -6.41 -2.74 -17.98
N LYS A 177 -6.61 -2.72 -19.31
CA LYS A 177 -5.77 -1.97 -20.25
C LYS A 177 -5.82 -0.47 -19.95
N LYS A 178 -7.03 0.08 -19.77
CA LYS A 178 -7.22 1.49 -19.38
C LYS A 178 -6.55 1.80 -18.05
N LEU A 179 -6.84 1.00 -17.02
CA LEU A 179 -6.26 1.19 -15.68
C LEU A 179 -4.74 1.11 -15.70
N ARG A 180 -4.17 0.13 -16.42
CA ARG A 180 -2.72 -0.02 -16.51
C ARG A 180 -2.08 1.17 -17.17
N THR A 181 -2.61 1.63 -18.31
CA THR A 181 -2.06 2.81 -18.98
C THR A 181 -2.08 4.02 -18.07
N LEU A 182 -3.18 4.24 -17.34
CA LEU A 182 -3.28 5.30 -16.34
C LEU A 182 -2.20 5.15 -15.27
N LEU A 183 -2.17 4.01 -14.57
CA LEU A 183 -1.24 3.77 -13.48
C LEU A 183 0.21 3.90 -13.94
N TRP A 184 0.60 3.26 -15.06
CA TRP A 184 1.97 3.33 -15.61
C TRP A 184 2.44 4.78 -15.79
N LEU A 185 1.60 5.63 -16.36
CA LEU A 185 1.95 7.03 -16.61
C LEU A 185 1.87 7.89 -15.34
N ALA A 186 1.08 7.46 -14.35
CA ALA A 186 0.77 8.23 -13.16
C ALA A 186 1.59 7.89 -11.92
N GLU A 187 2.32 6.77 -11.86
CA GLU A 187 2.94 6.28 -10.62
C GLU A 187 3.82 7.34 -9.94
N GLU A 188 4.54 8.15 -10.71
CA GLU A 188 5.40 9.21 -10.17
C GLU A 188 4.64 10.37 -9.53
N TYR A 189 3.43 10.65 -10.00
CA TYR A 189 2.57 11.67 -9.40
C TYR A 189 1.86 11.09 -8.18
N LEU A 190 1.27 9.90 -8.31
CA LEU A 190 0.60 9.22 -7.20
C LEU A 190 1.56 8.97 -6.02
N ASP A 191 2.84 8.69 -6.30
CA ASP A 191 3.91 8.55 -5.29
C ASP A 191 4.07 9.78 -4.39
N ARG A 192 3.64 10.97 -4.84
CA ARG A 192 3.68 12.22 -4.06
C ARG A 192 2.56 12.34 -3.05
N LEU A 193 1.49 11.56 -3.22
CA LEU A 193 0.44 11.45 -2.20
C LEU A 193 0.96 10.73 -0.95
N CYS A 194 2.03 9.94 -1.06
CA CYS A 194 2.63 9.19 0.04
C CYS A 194 3.68 10.01 0.81
N HIS A 195 3.98 9.61 2.04
CA HIS A 195 5.04 10.21 2.85
C HIS A 195 6.42 10.13 2.18
N PRO A 196 7.27 11.18 2.21
CA PRO A 196 8.62 11.11 1.66
C PRO A 196 9.52 10.01 2.25
N SER A 197 9.34 9.61 3.53
CA SER A 197 10.08 8.47 4.11
C SER A 197 9.66 7.11 3.56
N ARG A 198 8.52 7.04 2.84
CA ARG A 198 8.18 5.89 2.00
C ARG A 198 9.12 5.81 0.78
N GLY A 199 9.87 6.89 0.49
CA GLY A 199 10.80 7.11 -0.61
C GLY A 199 11.99 6.16 -0.66
N TRP A 200 12.70 6.19 -1.81
CA TRP A 200 13.93 5.44 -2.04
C TRP A 200 14.97 5.82 -0.97
N ALA A 201 15.43 4.83 -0.19
CA ALA A 201 16.65 4.97 0.60
C ALA A 201 17.80 5.41 -0.32
N ASP A 202 18.56 6.45 0.05
CA ASP A 202 19.73 6.93 -0.70
C ASP A 202 20.50 5.76 -1.33
N LYS A 203 20.93 5.90 -2.60
CA LYS A 203 21.72 4.91 -3.35
C LYS A 203 22.99 4.45 -2.62
N ARG A 204 23.37 5.10 -1.52
CA ARG A 204 24.48 4.74 -0.63
C ARG A 204 24.12 3.72 0.47
N THR A 205 22.84 3.44 0.71
CA THR A 205 22.36 2.46 1.72
C THR A 205 21.59 1.33 1.03
N VAL A 206 22.32 0.31 0.59
CA VAL A 206 21.88 -0.79 -0.29
C VAL A 206 20.99 -1.85 0.41
N SER A 207 20.23 -1.51 1.46
CA SER A 207 19.50 -2.55 2.24
C SER A 207 18.04 -2.24 2.61
N TRP A 208 17.49 -1.08 2.23
CA TRP A 208 16.24 -0.60 2.84
C TRP A 208 15.20 -0.10 1.83
N THR A 209 15.05 -0.77 0.69
CA THR A 209 13.94 -0.47 -0.23
C THR A 209 12.61 -0.90 0.39
N ASN A 210 11.62 -0.03 0.29
CA ASN A 210 10.25 -0.34 0.67
C ASN A 210 9.70 -1.46 -0.22
N MET A 211 9.25 -2.56 0.39
CA MET A 211 8.84 -3.73 -0.38
C MET A 211 7.61 -3.49 -1.23
N TYR A 212 6.75 -2.52 -0.88
CA TYR A 212 5.48 -2.22 -1.53
C TYR A 212 5.58 -1.09 -2.56
N ARG A 213 6.80 -0.66 -2.90
CA ARG A 213 7.07 0.46 -3.82
C ARG A 213 7.71 0.09 -5.16
N PRO A 214 8.10 -1.15 -5.49
CA PRO A 214 8.45 -1.51 -6.86
C PRO A 214 7.39 -1.00 -7.85
N LYS A 215 7.81 -0.12 -8.76
CA LYS A 215 6.93 0.50 -9.75
C LYS A 215 6.48 -0.53 -10.76
N LEU A 216 5.19 -0.52 -11.05
CA LEU A 216 4.56 -1.29 -12.10
C LEU A 216 5.29 -1.04 -13.43
N SER A 217 5.65 0.21 -13.74
CA SER A 217 6.35 0.65 -14.96
C SER A 217 7.80 0.16 -15.08
N ALA A 218 8.37 -0.38 -14.01
CA ALA A 218 9.78 -0.78 -13.95
C ALA A 218 9.97 -2.27 -13.67
N ARG A 219 8.99 -2.93 -13.05
CA ARG A 219 9.12 -4.28 -12.47
C ARG A 219 8.00 -5.25 -12.82
N SER A 220 6.97 -4.81 -13.55
CA SER A 220 5.98 -5.77 -14.09
C SER A 220 6.59 -6.61 -15.22
N ARG A 221 5.99 -7.75 -15.54
CA ARG A 221 6.36 -8.56 -16.72
C ARG A 221 6.43 -7.72 -17.98
N LEU A 222 5.42 -6.89 -18.26
CA LEU A 222 5.43 -5.99 -19.43
C LEU A 222 6.59 -4.97 -19.42
N ALA A 223 7.13 -4.62 -18.26
CA ALA A 223 8.25 -3.70 -18.14
C ALA A 223 9.59 -4.38 -18.42
N GLU A 224 9.70 -5.68 -18.12
CA GLU A 224 10.92 -6.49 -18.28
C GLU A 224 10.94 -7.29 -19.58
N MET A 225 9.81 -7.38 -20.30
CA MET A 225 9.73 -8.04 -21.60
C MET A 225 10.63 -7.39 -22.65
N ASP A 226 11.43 -8.22 -23.32
CA ASP A 226 12.14 -7.84 -24.54
C ASP A 226 11.15 -7.73 -25.71
N VAL A 227 10.71 -6.51 -26.02
CA VAL A 227 9.75 -6.26 -27.11
C VAL A 227 10.49 -6.24 -28.45
N ILE A 228 10.57 -7.40 -29.11
CA ILE A 228 11.07 -7.52 -30.49
C ILE A 228 9.92 -7.19 -31.45
N TRP A 229 10.10 -6.16 -32.28
CA TRP A 229 9.07 -5.68 -33.20
C TRP A 229 9.34 -6.10 -34.65
N THR A 230 8.35 -6.69 -35.31
CA THR A 230 8.38 -6.96 -36.77
C THR A 230 7.33 -6.10 -37.50
N ALA A 231 7.53 -5.86 -38.80
CA ALA A 231 6.62 -5.04 -39.61
C ALA A 231 5.20 -5.65 -39.74
N GLU A 232 5.07 -6.97 -39.59
CA GLU A 232 3.80 -7.70 -39.63
C GLU A 232 2.97 -7.49 -38.35
N VAL A 233 3.62 -7.34 -37.19
CA VAL A 233 2.94 -6.98 -35.95
C VAL A 233 2.31 -5.58 -36.06
N ALA A 234 2.89 -4.67 -36.85
CA ALA A 234 2.42 -3.29 -37.01
C ALA A 234 1.03 -3.16 -37.66
N SER A 235 0.62 -4.13 -38.50
CA SER A 235 -0.64 -4.05 -39.27
C SER A 235 -1.87 -4.56 -38.53
N ASP A 236 -1.72 -5.42 -37.51
CA ASP A 236 -2.85 -6.06 -36.80
C ASP A 236 -3.27 -5.34 -35.50
N LEU A 237 -2.47 -4.39 -35.01
CA LEU A 237 -2.60 -3.74 -33.68
C LEU A 237 -3.84 -2.86 -33.45
N LEU A 238 -4.72 -2.76 -34.43
CA LEU A 238 -5.05 -1.41 -34.80
C LEU A 238 -6.43 -0.92 -34.35
N GLU A 239 -7.40 -1.75 -33.97
CA GLU A 239 -8.72 -1.19 -33.64
C GLU A 239 -8.76 -0.53 -32.26
N ASP A 240 -8.59 -1.30 -31.19
CA ASP A 240 -8.66 -0.77 -29.82
C ASP A 240 -7.53 0.22 -29.51
N HIS A 241 -6.30 -0.05 -29.96
CA HIS A 241 -5.20 0.90 -29.80
C HIS A 241 -5.50 2.21 -30.55
N ARG A 242 -5.95 2.19 -31.82
CA ARG A 242 -6.29 3.44 -32.52
C ARG A 242 -7.44 4.18 -31.85
N LYS A 243 -8.44 3.43 -31.41
CA LYS A 243 -9.66 3.94 -30.78
C LYS A 243 -9.38 4.64 -29.45
N TRP A 244 -8.67 3.98 -28.54
CA TRP A 244 -8.46 4.47 -27.18
C TRP A 244 -7.16 5.25 -26.98
N MET A 245 -6.10 4.90 -27.71
CA MET A 245 -4.75 5.47 -27.53
C MET A 245 -4.26 6.28 -28.74
N GLY A 246 -4.82 6.04 -29.92
CA GLY A 246 -4.25 6.45 -31.20
C GLY A 246 -4.05 7.95 -31.32
N GLU A 247 -5.04 8.74 -30.90
CA GLU A 247 -4.93 10.20 -30.92
C GLU A 247 -3.87 10.72 -29.94
N ALA A 248 -3.94 10.27 -28.68
CA ALA A 248 -3.02 10.68 -27.63
C ALA A 248 -1.56 10.32 -27.97
N VAL A 249 -1.33 9.11 -28.50
CA VAL A 249 0.00 8.62 -28.90
C VAL A 249 0.53 9.33 -30.14
N ARG A 250 -0.35 9.72 -31.08
CA ARG A 250 0.04 10.44 -32.29
C ARG A 250 0.45 11.87 -31.99
N GLN A 251 -0.29 12.54 -31.10
CA GLN A 251 0.02 13.92 -30.70
C GLN A 251 1.18 13.99 -29.69
N ALA A 252 1.41 12.95 -28.89
CA ALA A 252 2.50 12.93 -27.95
C ALA A 252 3.87 12.80 -28.64
N PRO A 253 4.90 13.57 -28.19
CA PRO A 253 6.27 13.46 -28.68
C PRO A 253 6.82 12.01 -28.64
N PRO A 254 7.90 11.72 -29.38
CA PRO A 254 8.36 10.35 -29.56
C PRO A 254 9.08 9.81 -28.31
N ASN A 255 8.40 8.99 -27.52
CA ASN A 255 9.04 7.99 -26.66
C ASN A 255 8.79 6.61 -27.26
N VAL A 256 9.70 6.15 -28.12
CA VAL A 256 9.56 4.91 -28.91
C VAL A 256 9.33 3.71 -28.00
N GLU A 257 10.03 3.64 -26.88
CA GLU A 257 9.99 2.52 -25.96
C GLU A 257 8.66 2.44 -25.20
N LEU A 258 8.17 3.58 -24.70
CA LEU A 258 6.85 3.67 -24.09
C LEU A 258 5.74 3.31 -25.10
N LYS A 259 5.86 3.80 -26.34
CA LYS A 259 4.92 3.47 -27.42
C LYS A 259 4.92 1.96 -27.69
N ARG A 260 6.08 1.29 -27.72
CA ARG A 260 6.18 -0.17 -27.88
C ARG A 260 5.45 -0.94 -26.78
N ARG A 261 5.63 -0.58 -25.51
CA ARG A 261 4.97 -1.27 -24.38
C ARG A 261 3.45 -1.10 -24.41
N PHE A 262 2.96 0.09 -24.74
CA PHE A 262 1.52 0.26 -24.92
C PHE A 262 1.00 -0.45 -26.16
N MET A 263 1.75 -0.51 -27.26
CA MET A 263 1.33 -1.34 -28.37
C MET A 263 1.19 -2.82 -27.96
N VAL A 264 2.12 -3.38 -27.17
CA VAL A 264 1.99 -4.75 -26.64
C VAL A 264 0.78 -4.91 -25.72
N LEU A 265 0.55 -3.97 -24.80
CA LEU A 265 -0.62 -4.02 -23.90
C LEU A 265 -1.95 -3.96 -24.67
N TRP A 266 -1.98 -3.21 -25.76
CA TRP A 266 -3.19 -2.93 -26.53
C TRP A 266 -3.31 -3.78 -27.82
N SER A 267 -2.38 -4.70 -28.09
CA SER A 267 -2.27 -5.41 -29.37
C SER A 267 -3.38 -6.42 -29.61
N ASP A 268 -3.83 -7.11 -28.57
CA ASP A 268 -4.77 -8.21 -28.69
C ASP A 268 -6.19 -7.80 -28.29
N LYS A 269 -7.08 -7.67 -29.27
CA LYS A 269 -8.49 -7.31 -29.04
C LYS A 269 -9.28 -8.39 -28.27
N ASN A 270 -8.79 -9.62 -28.24
CA ASN A 270 -9.43 -10.75 -27.58
C ASN A 270 -8.74 -11.12 -26.26
N SER A 271 -7.91 -10.24 -25.71
CA SER A 271 -7.21 -10.52 -24.45
C SER A 271 -8.21 -10.86 -23.35
N THR A 272 -7.90 -11.91 -22.61
CA THR A 272 -8.64 -12.25 -21.40
C THR A 272 -8.18 -11.38 -20.23
N VAL A 273 -8.98 -11.33 -19.17
CA VAL A 273 -8.59 -10.69 -17.90
C VAL A 273 -7.29 -11.29 -17.37
N ASP A 274 -7.15 -12.62 -17.41
CA ASP A 274 -5.95 -13.32 -16.96
C ASP A 274 -4.72 -12.94 -17.80
N ALA A 275 -4.85 -12.90 -19.13
CA ALA A 275 -3.75 -12.54 -20.03
C ALA A 275 -3.27 -11.11 -19.79
N VAL A 276 -4.20 -10.16 -19.65
CA VAL A 276 -3.83 -8.79 -19.30
C VAL A 276 -3.19 -8.77 -17.92
N ALA A 277 -3.84 -9.31 -16.88
CA ALA A 277 -3.33 -9.32 -15.51
C ALA A 277 -1.93 -9.93 -15.40
N HIS A 278 -1.60 -10.97 -16.18
CA HIS A 278 -0.27 -11.57 -16.23
C HIS A 278 0.82 -10.57 -16.60
N LEU A 279 0.56 -9.73 -17.59
CA LEU A 279 1.49 -8.70 -18.01
C LEU A 279 1.72 -7.65 -16.92
N LEU A 280 0.82 -7.56 -15.93
CA LEU A 280 0.77 -6.49 -14.94
C LEU A 280 1.31 -6.90 -13.56
N VAL A 281 1.65 -8.16 -13.34
CA VAL A 281 2.27 -8.64 -12.09
C VAL A 281 3.79 -8.59 -12.21
N ALA A 282 4.51 -8.72 -11.09
CA ALA A 282 5.96 -8.87 -11.12
C ALA A 282 6.36 -10.21 -11.76
N GLU A 283 7.51 -10.23 -12.44
CA GLU A 283 8.12 -11.46 -12.96
C GLU A 283 8.47 -12.41 -11.80
N ASN A 284 9.09 -11.85 -10.76
CA ASN A 284 9.43 -12.55 -9.53
C ASN A 284 8.26 -12.52 -8.53
N ASP A 285 7.81 -13.70 -8.07
CA ASP A 285 6.74 -13.85 -7.08
C ASP A 285 7.03 -13.20 -5.71
N TYR A 286 8.30 -12.95 -5.40
CA TYR A 286 8.71 -12.26 -4.17
C TYR A 286 8.63 -10.72 -4.28
N GLU A 287 8.50 -10.16 -5.48
CA GLU A 287 8.36 -8.72 -5.65
C GLU A 287 6.92 -8.25 -5.42
N ARG A 288 6.77 -7.26 -4.54
CA ARG A 288 5.46 -6.71 -4.16
C ARG A 288 5.26 -5.35 -4.82
N LEU A 289 4.75 -5.37 -6.05
CA LEU A 289 4.47 -4.13 -6.78
C LEU A 289 3.51 -3.20 -6.02
N ALA A 290 3.66 -1.89 -6.24
CA ALA A 290 2.80 -0.85 -5.69
C ALA A 290 1.31 -1.03 -6.04
N TYR A 291 1.05 -1.71 -7.16
CA TYR A 291 -0.28 -2.13 -7.60
C TYR A 291 -0.21 -3.61 -7.97
N ASN A 292 -1.12 -4.42 -7.44
CA ASN A 292 -1.10 -5.86 -7.66
C ASN A 292 -2.45 -6.35 -8.21
N LEU A 293 -2.35 -7.16 -9.27
CA LEU A 293 -3.50 -7.72 -9.98
C LEU A 293 -3.57 -9.26 -9.89
N ARG A 294 -2.70 -9.89 -9.06
CA ARG A 294 -2.77 -11.36 -8.82
C ARG A 294 -4.12 -11.81 -8.28
N GLY A 295 -4.86 -10.93 -7.59
CA GLY A 295 -6.23 -11.23 -7.14
C GLY A 295 -7.22 -11.49 -8.26
N LEU A 296 -6.89 -11.14 -9.52
CA LEU A 296 -7.70 -11.38 -10.71
C LEU A 296 -7.35 -12.67 -11.45
N TYR A 297 -6.29 -13.37 -11.04
CA TYR A 297 -5.81 -14.58 -11.70
C TYR A 297 -6.71 -15.78 -11.38
N ARG A 298 -7.40 -16.34 -12.38
CA ARG A 298 -8.04 -17.66 -12.25
C ARG A 298 -7.02 -18.74 -12.59
N SER A 299 -6.08 -19.05 -11.69
CA SER A 299 -5.16 -20.17 -11.95
C SER A 299 -5.93 -21.49 -12.04
N ALA A 300 -5.86 -22.16 -13.18
CA ALA A 300 -6.33 -23.54 -13.36
C ALA A 300 -5.39 -24.58 -12.69
N VAL A 301 -4.20 -24.17 -12.26
CA VAL A 301 -3.26 -25.00 -11.51
C VAL A 301 -3.51 -24.75 -10.03
N ALA A 302 -3.72 -25.86 -9.30
CA ALA A 302 -4.15 -25.91 -7.91
C ALA A 302 -3.58 -24.78 -7.04
N PRO A 303 -4.41 -24.13 -6.19
CA PRO A 303 -3.97 -23.05 -5.34
C PRO A 303 -2.81 -23.54 -4.47
N THR A 304 -1.61 -23.00 -4.70
CA THR A 304 -0.52 -23.09 -3.73
C THR A 304 -0.93 -22.24 -2.52
N THR A 305 -1.70 -22.87 -1.63
CA THR A 305 -2.04 -22.52 -0.24
C THR A 305 -2.37 -21.09 0.18
N ASN A 306 -2.32 -20.05 -0.66
CA ASN A 306 -2.65 -18.66 -0.29
C ASN A 306 -2.99 -17.70 -1.45
N SER A 307 -2.76 -18.04 -2.72
CA SER A 307 -3.13 -17.16 -3.86
C SER A 307 -4.51 -17.52 -4.42
N GLN A 308 -5.56 -17.08 -3.75
CA GLN A 308 -6.93 -17.29 -4.21
C GLN A 308 -7.46 -16.12 -5.03
N TYR A 309 -8.42 -16.42 -5.90
CA TYR A 309 -9.14 -15.47 -6.72
C TYR A 309 -9.96 -14.53 -5.84
N LYS A 310 -9.38 -13.37 -5.49
CA LYS A 310 -10.03 -12.34 -4.66
C LYS A 310 -10.98 -11.45 -5.46
N ASN A 311 -10.87 -11.43 -6.80
CA ASN A 311 -11.60 -10.50 -7.67
C ASN A 311 -11.31 -9.01 -7.39
N THR A 312 -10.11 -8.71 -6.89
CA THR A 312 -9.73 -7.35 -6.49
C THR A 312 -8.44 -6.88 -7.17
N ILE A 313 -8.36 -5.58 -7.39
CA ILE A 313 -7.11 -4.85 -7.68
C ILE A 313 -6.61 -4.26 -6.37
N GLU A 314 -5.33 -4.45 -6.07
CA GLU A 314 -4.73 -4.11 -4.78
C GLU A 314 -3.76 -2.93 -4.92
N PHE A 315 -3.94 -1.90 -4.10
CA PHE A 315 -3.09 -0.71 -4.02
C PHE A 315 -2.28 -0.77 -2.73
N ARG A 316 -0.94 -0.77 -2.83
CA ARG A 316 -0.02 -0.99 -1.69
C ARG A 316 0.89 0.18 -1.35
N MET A 317 0.86 1.23 -2.16
CA MET A 317 1.84 2.31 -2.12
C MET A 317 1.71 3.24 -0.90
N MET A 318 0.51 3.38 -0.34
CA MET A 318 0.26 4.32 0.77
C MET A 318 1.05 3.89 2.01
N GLU A 319 1.68 4.86 2.69
CA GLU A 319 2.29 4.57 3.98
C GLU A 319 1.27 4.00 4.96
N GLY A 320 1.74 3.12 5.84
CA GLY A 320 0.95 2.76 7.01
C GLY A 320 0.53 4.04 7.73
N THR A 321 -0.72 4.07 8.20
CA THR A 321 -1.27 5.25 8.86
C THR A 321 -2.40 4.86 9.79
N LEU A 322 -2.47 5.55 10.92
CA LEU A 322 -3.60 5.52 11.85
C LEU A 322 -4.38 6.85 11.81
N ASN A 323 -4.24 7.61 10.72
CA ASN A 323 -5.07 8.78 10.46
C ASN A 323 -6.36 8.35 9.74
N PRO A 324 -7.53 8.42 10.39
CA PRO A 324 -8.77 7.94 9.80
C PRO A 324 -9.15 8.69 8.52
N ASN A 325 -8.86 10.00 8.43
CA ASN A 325 -9.14 10.77 7.22
C ASN A 325 -8.31 10.25 6.04
N THR A 326 -7.02 9.97 6.26
CA THR A 326 -6.15 9.41 5.21
C THR A 326 -6.64 8.04 4.77
N VAL A 327 -7.08 7.18 5.70
CA VAL A 327 -7.63 5.86 5.36
C VAL A 327 -8.86 5.99 4.47
N VAL A 328 -9.82 6.82 4.89
CA VAL A 328 -11.08 7.05 4.17
C VAL A 328 -10.83 7.65 2.78
N HIS A 329 -10.02 8.71 2.69
CA HIS A 329 -9.77 9.40 1.43
C HIS A 329 -8.91 8.57 0.47
N TRP A 330 -8.00 7.74 0.99
CA TRP A 330 -7.24 6.81 0.15
C TRP A 330 -8.12 5.71 -0.43
N ALA A 331 -8.98 5.08 0.39
CA ALA A 331 -9.92 4.07 -0.10
C ALA A 331 -10.84 4.63 -1.21
N LYS A 332 -11.33 5.86 -1.02
CA LYS A 332 -12.10 6.60 -2.04
C LYS A 332 -11.29 6.84 -3.32
N ALA A 333 -10.06 7.32 -3.21
CA ALA A 333 -9.21 7.61 -4.36
C ALA A 333 -8.91 6.34 -5.17
N CYS A 334 -8.54 5.24 -4.51
CA CYS A 334 -8.29 3.95 -5.15
C CYS A 334 -9.52 3.47 -5.94
N ALA A 335 -10.70 3.49 -5.31
CA ALA A 335 -11.93 3.06 -5.96
C ALA A 335 -12.31 3.97 -7.13
N GLN A 336 -12.16 5.29 -6.98
CA GLN A 336 -12.44 6.24 -8.05
C GLN A 336 -11.50 6.09 -9.25
N ILE A 337 -10.21 5.79 -9.02
CA ILE A 337 -9.24 5.49 -10.09
C ILE A 337 -9.68 4.27 -10.89
N VAL A 338 -10.10 3.19 -10.21
CA VAL A 338 -10.60 1.96 -10.86
C VAL A 338 -11.93 2.22 -11.57
N GLN A 339 -12.84 2.94 -10.93
CA GLN A 339 -14.13 3.32 -11.50
C GLN A 339 -13.94 4.15 -12.78
N TRP A 340 -13.08 5.17 -12.75
CA TRP A 340 -12.78 5.97 -13.93
C TRP A 340 -12.21 5.11 -15.05
N ALA A 341 -11.29 4.19 -14.75
CA ALA A 341 -10.76 3.29 -15.77
C ALA A 341 -11.86 2.39 -16.39
N ARG A 342 -12.89 2.02 -15.63
CA ARG A 342 -14.06 1.29 -16.13
C ARG A 342 -14.93 2.17 -17.02
N ASP A 343 -15.30 3.36 -16.53
CA ASP A 343 -16.40 4.18 -17.05
C ASP A 343 -15.96 5.25 -18.06
N ALA A 344 -14.68 5.61 -18.10
CA ALA A 344 -14.19 6.68 -18.96
C ALA A 344 -14.55 6.45 -20.43
N SER A 345 -15.11 7.49 -21.04
CA SER A 345 -15.34 7.57 -22.48
C SER A 345 -14.01 7.59 -23.24
N GLU A 346 -14.05 7.31 -24.54
CA GLU A 346 -12.87 7.40 -25.41
C GLU A 346 -12.23 8.80 -25.38
N ALA A 347 -13.06 9.84 -25.38
CA ALA A 347 -12.62 11.23 -25.33
C ALA A 347 -11.94 11.56 -23.99
N ASP A 348 -12.56 11.17 -22.86
CA ASP A 348 -12.00 11.43 -21.53
C ASP A 348 -10.71 10.67 -21.29
N PHE A 349 -10.69 9.39 -21.66
CA PHE A 349 -9.51 8.55 -21.55
C PHE A 349 -8.36 9.11 -22.41
N GLY A 350 -8.63 9.44 -23.67
CA GLY A 350 -7.64 10.03 -24.57
C GLY A 350 -7.08 11.35 -24.05
N ARG A 351 -7.93 12.23 -23.51
CA ARG A 351 -7.53 13.51 -22.91
C ARG A 351 -6.58 13.32 -21.72
N VAL A 352 -6.95 12.46 -20.77
CA VAL A 352 -6.13 12.22 -19.57
C VAL A 352 -4.80 11.55 -19.93
N VAL A 353 -4.82 10.56 -20.81
CA VAL A 353 -3.59 9.89 -21.29
C VAL A 353 -2.68 10.86 -22.04
N PHE A 354 -3.21 11.69 -22.93
CA PHE A 354 -2.43 12.70 -23.65
C PHE A 354 -1.75 13.66 -22.68
N ASN A 355 -2.50 14.17 -21.70
CA ASN A 355 -1.96 15.04 -20.65
C ASN A 355 -0.83 14.35 -19.89
N LEU A 356 -1.00 13.08 -19.50
CA LEU A 356 0.05 12.34 -18.81
C LEU A 356 1.29 12.09 -19.69
N LEU A 357 1.12 11.78 -20.98
CA LEU A 357 2.21 11.58 -21.92
C LEU A 357 3.07 12.83 -22.10
N LEU A 358 2.46 14.00 -22.25
CA LEU A 358 3.18 15.28 -22.32
C LEU A 358 4.03 15.50 -21.06
N ARG A 359 3.50 15.14 -19.89
CA ARG A 359 4.15 15.37 -18.59
C ARG A 359 5.30 14.40 -18.32
N VAL A 360 5.19 13.14 -18.76
CA VAL A 360 6.28 12.16 -18.71
C VAL A 360 7.50 12.62 -19.54
N GLN A 361 7.28 13.47 -20.54
CA GLN A 361 8.34 13.96 -21.43
C GLN A 361 8.93 15.30 -20.99
N ALA A 362 8.13 16.17 -20.36
CA ALA A 362 8.57 17.42 -19.76
C ALA A 362 9.47 17.24 -18.50
N ARG A 363 9.98 16.02 -18.25
CA ARG A 363 10.76 15.62 -17.07
C ARG A 363 12.04 16.45 -16.82
N ALA A 364 12.56 17.17 -17.80
CA ALA A 364 13.73 18.03 -17.61
C ALA A 364 13.34 19.33 -16.89
N GLY A 365 13.63 19.42 -15.59
CA GLY A 365 13.61 20.68 -14.83
C GLY A 365 12.42 20.91 -13.89
N LEU A 366 11.57 19.92 -13.65
CA LEU A 366 10.44 20.06 -12.72
C LEU A 366 10.88 19.82 -11.26
N GLY A 367 10.58 20.78 -10.38
CA GLY A 367 10.75 20.66 -8.93
C GLY A 367 9.74 19.69 -8.30
N THR A 368 9.94 19.35 -7.02
CA THR A 368 9.09 18.41 -6.27
C THR A 368 7.64 18.87 -6.14
N ASP A 369 7.42 20.17 -5.99
CA ASP A 369 6.10 20.77 -5.74
C ASP A 369 5.20 20.67 -6.99
N ASP A 370 5.80 20.73 -8.17
CA ASP A 370 5.10 20.56 -9.44
C ASP A 370 4.60 19.11 -9.65
N LEU A 371 5.25 18.11 -9.04
CA LEU A 371 4.78 16.72 -9.09
C LEU A 371 3.58 16.46 -8.17
N GLY A 372 3.54 17.12 -7.00
CA GLY A 372 2.41 17.02 -6.06
C GLY A 372 1.14 17.65 -6.65
N GLU A 373 1.26 18.85 -7.22
CA GLU A 373 0.17 19.52 -7.93
C GLU A 373 -0.37 18.69 -9.12
N ARG A 374 0.50 17.98 -9.83
CA ARG A 374 0.09 17.06 -10.90
C ARG A 374 -0.67 15.85 -10.35
N ALA A 375 -0.36 15.38 -9.14
CA ALA A 375 -1.09 14.31 -8.49
C ALA A 375 -2.52 14.75 -8.15
N LEU A 376 -2.69 15.96 -7.60
CA LEU A 376 -4.02 16.52 -7.30
C LEU A 376 -4.86 16.68 -8.55
N ARG A 377 -4.29 17.29 -9.61
CA ARG A 377 -4.99 17.42 -10.90
C ARG A 377 -5.36 16.08 -11.51
N LEU A 378 -4.53 15.04 -11.33
CA LEU A 378 -4.88 13.70 -11.77
C LEU A 378 -6.09 13.16 -11.00
N LEU A 379 -6.14 13.36 -9.68
CA LEU A 379 -7.31 12.97 -8.87
C LEU A 379 -8.57 13.70 -9.34
N GLU A 380 -8.48 14.99 -9.66
CA GLU A 380 -9.58 15.76 -10.27
C GLU A 380 -9.98 15.21 -11.64
N ASP A 381 -9.01 14.94 -12.51
CA ASP A 381 -9.21 14.42 -13.87
C ASP A 381 -9.92 13.05 -13.88
N VAL A 382 -9.67 12.21 -12.86
CA VAL A 382 -10.36 10.92 -12.69
C VAL A 382 -11.66 11.02 -11.89
N GLY A 383 -12.06 12.22 -11.48
CA GLY A 383 -13.34 12.50 -10.83
C GLY A 383 -13.36 12.24 -9.32
N CYS A 384 -12.22 12.32 -8.63
CA CYS A 384 -12.21 12.30 -7.17
C CYS A 384 -12.98 13.50 -6.61
N GLU A 385 -13.73 13.26 -5.52
CA GLU A 385 -14.49 14.30 -4.84
C GLU A 385 -13.55 15.41 -4.31
N PRO A 386 -13.99 16.69 -4.32
CA PRO A 386 -13.17 17.81 -3.84
C PRO A 386 -12.62 17.63 -2.43
N ALA A 387 -13.36 16.97 -1.53
CA ALA A 387 -12.89 16.67 -0.18
C ALA A 387 -11.69 15.72 -0.18
N THR A 388 -11.66 14.72 -1.07
CA THR A 388 -10.52 13.80 -1.23
C THR A 388 -9.31 14.50 -1.82
N VAL A 389 -9.52 15.34 -2.85
CA VAL A 389 -8.44 16.15 -3.43
C VAL A 389 -7.88 17.13 -2.39
N GLY A 390 -8.77 17.82 -1.67
CA GLY A 390 -8.43 18.76 -0.60
C GLY A 390 -7.63 18.11 0.53
N HIS A 391 -8.06 16.92 1.01
CA HIS A 391 -7.32 16.17 2.02
C HIS A 391 -5.89 15.86 1.58
N PHE A 392 -5.68 15.40 0.36
CA PHE A 392 -4.32 15.13 -0.13
C PHE A 392 -3.52 16.41 -0.38
N GLY A 393 -4.18 17.51 -0.75
CA GLY A 393 -3.55 18.83 -0.84
C GLY A 393 -3.05 19.32 0.51
N GLU A 394 -3.88 19.23 1.55
CA GLU A 394 -3.51 19.55 2.94
C GLU A 394 -2.42 18.61 3.46
N LYS A 395 -2.52 17.31 3.15
CA LYS A 395 -1.51 16.32 3.56
C LYS A 395 -0.13 16.67 2.99
N MET A 396 -0.08 17.11 1.73
CA MET A 396 1.15 17.49 1.05
C MET A 396 1.73 18.81 1.56
N HIS A 397 0.90 19.85 1.69
CA HIS A 397 1.36 21.20 2.01
C HIS A 397 1.44 21.50 3.52
N GLY A 398 0.59 20.86 4.33
CA GLY A 398 0.41 21.17 5.75
C GLY A 398 1.48 20.58 6.68
N GLY A 399 2.58 20.04 6.16
CA GLY A 399 3.59 19.33 6.97
C GLY A 399 3.05 18.06 7.65
N HIS A 400 1.83 17.63 7.32
CA HIS A 400 1.24 16.38 7.83
C HIS A 400 2.04 15.15 7.43
N HIS A 401 2.84 15.26 6.36
CA HIS A 401 3.88 14.29 6.07
C HIS A 401 4.72 13.99 7.34
N LEU A 402 5.24 15.00 8.02
CA LEU A 402 6.08 14.85 9.22
C LEU A 402 5.37 14.16 10.42
N ARG A 403 4.03 14.02 10.38
CA ARG A 403 3.23 13.38 11.45
C ARG A 403 2.66 12.01 11.06
N CYS A 404 2.71 11.62 9.77
CA CYS A 404 2.21 10.31 9.32
C CYS A 404 3.21 9.19 9.63
N CYS A 405 4.51 9.52 9.62
CA CYS A 405 5.52 8.75 10.30
C CYS A 405 5.76 9.43 11.64
N ASP A 406 4.87 9.20 12.60
CA ASP A 406 5.25 9.37 13.99
C ASP A 406 6.45 8.43 14.20
N HIS A 407 7.67 8.97 14.09
CA HIS A 407 8.87 8.41 14.71
C HIS A 407 8.73 8.54 16.23
N SER A 408 7.56 8.18 16.77
CA SER A 408 7.20 8.22 18.17
C SER A 408 7.63 6.91 18.85
N GLY A 409 8.87 6.49 18.58
CA GLY A 409 9.68 6.05 19.70
C GLY A 409 10.16 7.32 20.42
N PRO A 410 10.65 7.24 21.65
CA PRO A 410 11.55 8.30 22.10
C PRO A 410 12.64 8.50 21.03
N GLU A 411 12.98 9.74 20.70
CA GLU A 411 14.32 9.97 20.22
C GLU A 411 15.24 9.48 21.36
N LEU A 412 16.04 8.45 21.08
CA LEU A 412 17.22 8.16 21.89
C LEU A 412 18.12 9.40 21.74
N GLY A 413 17.88 10.40 22.57
CA GLY A 413 18.85 11.46 22.79
C GLY A 413 20.17 10.80 23.11
N ASP A 414 21.25 11.33 22.56
CA ASP A 414 22.63 10.87 22.71
C ASP A 414 23.02 10.64 24.18
N VAL A 415 22.61 9.51 24.75
CA VAL A 415 23.21 8.95 25.96
C VAL A 415 24.32 8.06 25.45
N VAL A 416 25.42 8.72 25.09
CA VAL A 416 26.74 8.10 24.94
C VAL A 416 26.92 7.13 26.11
N PRO A 417 27.06 5.82 25.88
CA PRO A 417 27.52 4.93 26.93
C PRO A 417 28.94 5.37 27.27
N ALA A 418 29.10 6.02 28.43
CA ALA A 418 30.38 6.28 29.03
C ALA A 418 31.07 4.94 29.32
N ARG A 419 31.81 4.40 28.34
CA ARG A 419 32.95 3.48 28.45
C ARG A 419 33.41 2.99 27.08
N CYS A 420 34.16 3.85 26.39
CA CYS A 420 35.31 3.41 25.61
C CYS A 420 36.43 4.40 25.89
N ARG A 421 37.21 4.13 26.95
CA ARG A 421 38.53 4.77 27.11
C ARG A 421 39.36 4.29 25.93
N VAL A 422 39.56 5.17 24.96
CA VAL A 422 40.63 5.05 23.98
C VAL A 422 41.93 5.10 24.77
N GLY A 423 42.60 3.95 24.88
CA GLY A 423 43.98 3.87 25.35
C GLY A 423 44.85 4.67 24.40
N GLY A 424 45.57 5.63 24.96
CA GLY A 424 46.46 6.52 24.24
C GLY A 424 47.60 5.78 23.55
N HIS A 425 48.12 6.48 22.54
CA HIS A 425 49.37 6.27 21.85
C HIS A 425 50.45 5.54 22.67
N ASN A 426 51.07 4.54 22.06
CA ASN A 426 52.51 4.42 22.06
C ASN A 426 52.98 3.96 20.68
N ALA A 427 53.76 4.84 20.06
CA ALA A 427 54.73 4.48 19.05
C ALA A 427 55.87 3.72 19.74
N ASP A 428 56.38 2.67 19.09
CA ASP A 428 57.78 2.20 19.09
C ASP A 428 57.80 0.95 18.20
N ALA A 429 58.35 1.07 17.00
CA ALA A 429 59.71 0.63 16.66
C ALA A 429 59.87 -0.89 16.73
N PHE A 430 60.00 -1.54 15.56
CA PHE A 430 61.04 -2.56 15.32
C PHE A 430 61.13 -2.90 13.83
N SER A 431 62.26 -2.49 13.25
CA SER A 431 62.81 -3.03 12.01
C SER A 431 63.89 -4.08 12.34
N ALA A 432 63.88 -5.16 11.56
CA ALA A 432 65.02 -5.97 11.12
C ALA A 432 65.68 -7.03 12.05
N GLY A 433 65.95 -8.19 11.42
CA GLY A 433 66.93 -9.24 11.76
C GLY A 433 66.40 -10.27 12.76
N VAL A 434 66.32 -11.57 12.47
CA VAL A 434 67.24 -12.46 11.73
C VAL A 434 66.45 -13.47 10.89
#